data_AF-A0AAD5VDP9-F1
#
_entry.id   AF-A0AAD5VDP9-F1
#
_cell.length_a   1.000
_cell.length_b   1.000
_cell.length_c   1.000
_cell.angle_alpha   90.00
_cell.angle_beta   90.00
_cell.angle_gamma   90.00
#
_symmetry.space_group_name_H-M   'P 1'
#
loop_
_entity.id
_entity.type
_entity.pdbx_description
1 polymer ?
#
loop_
_entity_poly.entity_id
_entity_poly.type
_entity_poly.pdbx_seq_one_letter_code
_entity_poly.pdbx_strand_id
1 'polypeptide(L)'
;MTTSTFSGPPTFSDSDKFDGTNWIAFKNMITIAAKVRGAMGYLTGDIRDPTTLIKSSPETTETSTKTATAADPEDTAWDSETPSASEWRKRNAWAKGLLLYNIRNPIGLGANIAGNAAEVWKSLKDLYDKTSELARLHAEEQLRSLRL
;
A
#
# COMPACT_ATOMS: atom_id res chain seq x y z
N MET A 1 0.65 -31.90 2.57
CA MET A 1 0.05 -30.79 3.35
C MET A 1 1.06 -29.64 3.38
N THR A 2 0.92 -28.66 2.51
CA THR A 2 1.72 -27.44 2.55
C THR A 2 0.98 -26.43 3.41
N THR A 3 1.42 -26.25 4.66
CA THR A 3 0.95 -25.17 5.50
C THR A 3 1.42 -23.86 4.86
N SER A 4 0.52 -23.14 4.18
CA SER A 4 0.81 -21.78 3.73
C SER A 4 0.98 -20.90 4.97
N THR A 5 2.21 -20.73 5.43
CA THR A 5 2.55 -19.88 6.57
C THR A 5 2.19 -18.46 6.20
N PHE A 6 1.13 -17.92 6.82
CA PHE A 6 0.77 -16.52 6.67
C PHE A 6 1.93 -15.65 7.16
N SER A 7 2.70 -15.09 6.21
CA SER A 7 3.75 -14.14 6.50
C SER A 7 3.15 -12.74 6.60
N GLY A 8 3.03 -12.24 7.82
CA GLY A 8 2.64 -10.86 8.09
C GLY A 8 3.63 -9.86 7.46
N PRO A 9 3.23 -8.59 7.32
CA PRO A 9 4.13 -7.57 6.79
C PRO A 9 5.33 -7.35 7.71
N PRO A 10 6.52 -7.02 7.15
CA PRO A 10 7.70 -6.73 7.95
C PRO A 10 7.45 -5.52 8.86
N THR A 11 8.04 -5.58 10.05
CA THR A 11 8.05 -4.47 11.02
C THR A 11 9.49 -3.98 11.17
N PHE A 12 9.67 -2.67 11.06
CA PHE A 12 10.96 -2.01 11.20
C PHE A 12 11.32 -1.84 12.68
N SER A 13 12.61 -1.62 12.94
CA SER A 13 13.07 -1.25 14.27
C SER A 13 12.37 0.05 14.73
N ASP A 14 12.25 0.28 16.04
CA ASP A 14 11.56 1.48 16.52
C ASP A 14 12.21 2.77 16.03
N SER A 15 13.54 2.80 15.84
CA SER A 15 14.25 3.95 15.27
C SER A 15 13.94 4.21 13.79
N ASP A 16 13.52 3.17 13.05
CA ASP A 16 13.25 3.25 11.61
C ASP A 16 11.77 3.49 11.29
N LYS A 17 10.88 3.35 12.27
CA LYS A 17 9.46 3.67 12.11
C LYS A 17 9.28 5.14 11.75
N PHE A 18 8.23 5.41 10.98
CA PHE A 18 7.89 6.77 10.61
C PHE A 18 7.49 7.59 11.84
N ASP A 19 8.17 8.72 12.02
CA ASP A 19 7.96 9.66 13.12
C ASP A 19 7.57 11.08 12.67
N GLY A 20 7.42 11.27 11.35
CA GLY A 20 7.13 12.58 10.74
C GLY A 20 8.35 13.31 10.21
N THR A 21 9.57 12.89 10.57
CA THR A 21 10.82 13.57 10.17
C THR A 21 11.62 12.76 9.15
N ASN A 22 11.49 11.44 9.17
CA ASN A 22 12.23 10.49 8.34
C ASN A 22 11.46 10.04 7.08
N TRP A 23 10.61 10.90 6.51
CA TRP A 23 9.69 10.54 5.42
C TRP A 23 10.36 9.85 4.23
N ILE A 24 11.47 10.39 3.72
CA ILE A 24 12.15 9.86 2.53
C ILE A 24 12.64 8.42 2.80
N ALA A 25 13.26 8.18 3.95
CA ALA A 25 13.77 6.87 4.34
C ALA A 25 12.61 5.87 4.51
N PHE A 26 11.58 6.25 5.25
CA PHE A 26 10.37 5.46 5.44
C PHE A 26 9.71 5.09 4.09
N LYS A 27 9.50 6.08 3.21
CA LYS A 27 8.87 5.89 1.90
C LYS A 27 9.63 4.87 1.06
N ASN A 28 10.96 4.94 1.07
CA ASN A 28 11.83 4.00 0.35
C ASN A 28 11.70 2.58 0.90
N MET A 29 11.75 2.41 2.22
CA MET A 29 11.63 1.09 2.86
C MET A 29 10.27 0.43 2.58
N ILE A 30 9.17 1.19 2.71
CA ILE A 30 7.83 0.71 2.38
C ILE A 30 7.74 0.30 0.91
N THR A 31 8.26 1.13 0.00
CA THR A 31 8.24 0.85 -1.45
C THR A 31 9.00 -0.44 -1.78
N ILE A 32 10.18 -0.65 -1.17
CA ILE A 32 10.97 -1.87 -1.36
C ILE A 32 10.21 -3.09 -0.83
N ALA A 33 9.71 -3.04 0.40
CA ALA A 33 8.96 -4.13 1.02
C ALA A 33 7.72 -4.52 0.20
N ALA A 34 6.98 -3.53 -0.30
CA ALA A 34 5.82 -3.76 -1.15
C ALA A 34 6.19 -4.37 -2.51
N LYS A 35 7.26 -3.89 -3.15
CA LYS A 35 7.75 -4.46 -4.42
C LYS A 35 8.19 -5.90 -4.28
N VAL A 36 8.96 -6.23 -3.24
CA VAL A 36 9.41 -7.61 -2.97
C VAL A 36 8.22 -8.56 -2.79
N ARG A 37 7.10 -8.08 -2.22
CA ARG A 37 5.90 -8.89 -2.04
C ARG A 37 5.00 -8.97 -3.28
N GLY A 38 5.11 -8.02 -4.22
CA GLY A 38 4.12 -7.79 -5.27
C GLY A 38 2.90 -6.99 -4.80
N ALA A 39 2.99 -6.30 -3.67
CA ALA A 39 1.88 -5.56 -3.05
C ALA A 39 1.78 -4.09 -3.51
N MET A 40 2.65 -3.64 -4.42
CA MET A 40 2.73 -2.22 -4.80
C MET A 40 1.40 -1.70 -5.38
N GLY A 41 0.71 -2.49 -6.19
CA GLY A 41 -0.57 -2.11 -6.78
C GLY A 41 -1.69 -1.82 -5.76
N TYR A 42 -1.62 -2.43 -4.57
CA TYR A 42 -2.56 -2.12 -3.48
C TYR A 42 -2.19 -0.83 -2.73
N LEU A 43 -0.90 -0.44 -2.71
CA LEU A 43 -0.46 0.84 -2.15
C LEU A 43 -0.74 2.01 -3.11
N THR A 44 -0.61 1.80 -4.42
CA THR A 44 -0.88 2.84 -5.42
C THR A 44 -2.37 2.96 -5.74
N GLY A 45 -3.14 1.89 -5.51
CA GLY A 45 -4.55 1.81 -5.88
C GLY A 45 -4.78 1.37 -7.33
N ASP A 46 -3.74 0.88 -8.00
CA ASP A 46 -3.83 0.32 -9.35
C ASP A 46 -4.66 -0.97 -9.35
N ILE A 47 -4.51 -1.79 -8.30
CA ILE A 47 -5.33 -3.00 -8.09
C ILE A 47 -6.58 -2.62 -7.28
N ARG A 48 -7.71 -2.48 -7.97
CA ARG A 48 -8.99 -2.02 -7.40
C ARG A 48 -9.78 -3.16 -6.75
N ASP A 49 -10.65 -2.81 -5.80
CA ASP A 49 -11.58 -3.78 -5.21
C ASP A 49 -12.56 -4.25 -6.30
N PRO A 50 -12.56 -5.56 -6.66
CA PRO A 50 -13.44 -6.10 -7.70
C PRO A 50 -14.93 -5.91 -7.37
N THR A 51 -15.30 -5.76 -6.09
CA THR A 51 -16.69 -5.52 -5.66
C THR A 51 -17.19 -4.13 -6.09
N THR A 52 -16.29 -3.16 -6.24
CA THR A 52 -16.66 -1.80 -6.66
C THR A 52 -16.93 -1.70 -8.16
N LEU A 53 -16.34 -2.59 -8.96
CA LEU A 53 -16.55 -2.65 -10.41
C LEU A 53 -17.93 -3.21 -10.79
N ILE A 54 -18.51 -4.07 -9.95
CA ILE A 54 -19.82 -4.71 -10.20
C ILE A 54 -20.98 -3.72 -10.00
N LYS A 55 -20.79 -2.62 -9.25
CA LYS A 55 -21.85 -1.62 -9.01
C LYS A 55 -22.11 -0.65 -10.18
N SER A 56 -21.31 -0.68 -11.25
CA SER A 56 -21.36 0.32 -12.31
C SER A 56 -21.85 -0.18 -13.68
N SER A 57 -22.33 -1.42 -13.79
CA SER A 57 -22.88 -1.94 -15.06
C SER A 57 -24.36 -2.29 -14.91
N PRO A 58 -25.26 -1.84 -15.81
CA PRO A 58 -26.56 -2.47 -15.94
C PRO A 58 -26.35 -3.93 -16.35
N GLU A 59 -27.22 -4.76 -15.80
CA GLU A 59 -27.31 -6.20 -15.95
C GLU A 59 -27.36 -6.62 -17.42
N THR A 60 -26.31 -7.29 -17.89
CA THR A 60 -26.43 -8.21 -19.04
C THR A 60 -26.05 -9.59 -18.53
N THR A 61 -27.08 -10.41 -18.38
CA THR A 61 -27.00 -11.83 -18.05
C THR A 61 -26.32 -12.57 -19.21
N GLU A 62 -25.01 -12.80 -19.11
CA GLU A 62 -24.36 -13.82 -19.93
C GLU A 62 -24.00 -15.03 -19.06
N THR A 63 -24.87 -16.03 -19.15
CA THR A 63 -24.62 -17.40 -18.71
C THR A 63 -23.46 -17.98 -19.51
N SER A 64 -22.24 -17.90 -18.97
CA SER A 64 -21.15 -18.79 -19.38
C SER A 64 -21.08 -19.95 -18.40
N THR A 65 -21.76 -21.03 -18.77
CA THR A 65 -21.59 -22.36 -18.17
C THR A 65 -20.20 -22.88 -18.53
N LYS A 66 -19.19 -22.58 -17.70
CA LYS A 66 -17.96 -23.36 -17.67
C LYS A 66 -18.04 -24.35 -16.52
N THR A 67 -18.32 -25.60 -16.87
CA THR A 67 -18.02 -26.77 -16.04
C THR A 67 -16.49 -26.81 -15.86
N ALA A 68 -16.00 -26.21 -14.79
CA ALA A 68 -14.62 -26.39 -14.35
C ALA A 68 -14.66 -27.23 -13.08
N THR A 69 -14.12 -28.44 -13.19
CA THR A 69 -13.73 -29.31 -12.08
C THR A 69 -13.14 -28.47 -10.95
N ALA A 70 -13.66 -28.63 -9.73
CA ALA A 70 -13.12 -28.02 -8.52
C ALA A 70 -11.69 -28.53 -8.28
N ALA A 71 -10.72 -27.85 -8.89
CA ALA A 71 -9.37 -27.77 -8.37
C ALA A 71 -9.39 -26.70 -7.26
N ASP A 72 -8.67 -26.94 -6.16
CA ASP A 72 -8.43 -25.92 -5.13
C ASP A 72 -8.10 -24.58 -5.79
N PRO A 73 -8.67 -23.45 -5.35
CA PRO A 73 -8.35 -22.16 -5.93
C PRO A 73 -6.86 -21.90 -5.68
N GLU A 74 -6.06 -22.07 -6.72
CA GLU A 74 -4.66 -21.65 -6.70
C GLU A 74 -4.68 -20.14 -6.44
N ASP A 75 -4.17 -19.72 -5.28
CA ASP A 75 -4.08 -18.30 -4.93
C ASP A 75 -3.38 -17.58 -6.09
N THR A 76 -4.03 -16.56 -6.68
CA THR A 76 -3.45 -15.82 -7.80
C THR A 76 -2.14 -15.15 -7.36
N ALA A 77 -1.26 -14.84 -8.31
CA ALA A 77 -0.07 -14.06 -7.99
C ALA A 77 -0.45 -12.71 -7.34
N TRP A 78 0.36 -12.20 -6.41
CA TRP A 78 0.04 -11.00 -5.63
C TRP A 78 -0.15 -9.75 -6.49
N ASP A 79 0.63 -9.67 -7.56
CA ASP A 79 0.65 -8.64 -8.59
C ASP A 79 -0.44 -8.81 -9.66
N SER A 80 -1.31 -9.83 -9.54
CA SER A 80 -2.49 -9.95 -10.40
C SER A 80 -3.39 -8.71 -10.27
N GLU A 81 -3.74 -8.12 -11.42
CA GLU A 81 -4.65 -6.97 -11.49
C GLU A 81 -6.13 -7.34 -11.29
N THR A 82 -6.45 -8.64 -11.37
CA THR A 82 -7.81 -9.17 -11.26
C THR A 82 -7.93 -10.20 -10.14
N PRO A 83 -7.62 -9.86 -8.87
CA PRO A 83 -7.79 -10.77 -7.76
C PRO A 83 -9.28 -11.00 -7.47
N SER A 84 -9.63 -12.12 -6.84
CA SER A 84 -10.96 -12.27 -6.24
C SER A 84 -11.16 -11.26 -5.10
N ALA A 85 -12.42 -10.99 -4.74
CA ALA A 85 -12.73 -10.07 -3.64
C ALA A 85 -12.12 -10.52 -2.30
N SER A 86 -11.99 -11.83 -2.06
CA SER A 86 -11.38 -12.38 -0.85
C SER A 86 -9.87 -12.14 -0.84
N GLU A 87 -9.20 -12.41 -1.96
CA GLU A 87 -7.76 -12.17 -2.11
C GLU A 87 -7.44 -10.67 -1.99
N TRP A 88 -8.21 -9.83 -2.67
CA TRP A 88 -8.04 -8.37 -2.61
C TRP A 88 -8.08 -7.88 -1.17
N ARG A 89 -9.07 -8.31 -0.37
CA ARG A 89 -9.19 -7.91 1.04
C ARG A 89 -7.98 -8.33 1.87
N LYS A 90 -7.51 -9.58 1.72
CA LYS A 90 -6.32 -10.08 2.44
C LYS A 90 -5.06 -9.30 2.07
N ARG A 91 -4.85 -9.06 0.76
CA ARG A 91 -3.66 -8.38 0.23
C ARG A 91 -3.67 -6.88 0.55
N ASN A 92 -4.82 -6.24 0.44
CA ASN A 92 -5.03 -4.85 0.88
C ASN A 92 -4.82 -4.72 2.40
N ALA A 93 -5.34 -5.66 3.21
CA ALA A 93 -5.11 -5.65 4.66
C ALA A 93 -3.62 -5.81 5.00
N TRP A 94 -2.90 -6.68 4.29
CA TRP A 94 -1.44 -6.82 4.43
C TRP A 94 -0.71 -5.53 4.07
N ALA A 95 -1.05 -4.89 2.95
CA ALA A 95 -0.43 -3.62 2.52
C ALA A 95 -0.73 -2.48 3.50
N LYS A 96 -1.96 -2.44 4.04
CA LYS A 96 -2.34 -1.49 5.10
C LYS A 96 -1.55 -1.77 6.39
N GLY A 97 -1.38 -3.03 6.76
CA GLY A 97 -0.55 -3.44 7.90
C GLY A 97 0.92 -3.01 7.74
N LEU A 98 1.48 -3.18 6.54
CA LEU A 98 2.84 -2.71 6.20
C LEU A 98 3.01 -1.21 6.49
N LEU A 99 1.98 -0.40 6.24
CA LEU A 99 2.02 1.02 6.60
C LEU A 99 1.86 1.21 8.12
N LEU A 100 0.76 0.72 8.70
CA LEU A 100 0.37 1.08 10.05
C LEU A 100 1.31 0.54 11.13
N TYR A 101 1.90 -0.65 10.95
CA TYR A 101 2.85 -1.20 11.91
C TYR A 101 4.19 -0.45 11.92
N ASN A 102 4.46 0.30 10.85
CA ASN A 102 5.70 1.03 10.65
C ASN A 102 5.55 2.55 10.86
N ILE A 103 4.47 2.99 11.50
CA ILE A 103 4.22 4.39 11.84
C ILE A 103 3.95 4.51 13.35
N ARG A 104 4.64 5.42 14.04
CA ARG A 104 4.52 5.57 15.51
C ARG A 104 3.15 6.09 15.95
N ASN A 105 2.63 7.10 15.26
CA ASN A 105 1.32 7.70 15.56
C ASN A 105 0.60 8.00 14.23
N PRO A 106 -0.03 6.99 13.60
CA PRO A 106 -0.58 7.15 12.25
C PRO A 106 -1.63 8.26 12.18
N ILE A 107 -2.49 8.39 13.19
CA ILE A 107 -3.52 9.45 13.22
C ILE A 107 -2.87 10.83 13.38
N GLY A 108 -1.96 10.99 14.35
CA GLY A 108 -1.28 12.26 14.59
C GLY A 108 -0.37 12.72 13.45
N LEU A 109 0.09 11.77 12.61
CA LEU A 109 0.87 12.03 11.41
C LEU A 109 0.02 12.13 10.13
N GLY A 110 -1.31 12.25 10.26
CA GLY A 110 -2.21 12.54 9.14
C GLY A 110 -2.53 11.35 8.23
N ALA A 111 -2.30 10.12 8.68
CA ALA A 111 -2.69 8.93 7.92
C ALA A 111 -4.21 8.70 7.95
N ASN A 112 -4.83 8.53 6.79
CA ASN A 112 -6.25 8.18 6.69
C ASN A 112 -6.49 6.70 7.00
N ILE A 113 -6.46 6.32 8.28
CA ILE A 113 -6.57 4.93 8.71
C ILE A 113 -7.95 4.30 8.49
N ALA A 114 -8.99 5.09 8.22
CA ALA A 114 -10.33 4.58 7.94
C ALA A 114 -10.40 3.92 6.55
N GLY A 115 -9.53 4.35 5.63
CA GLY A 115 -9.49 3.90 4.26
C GLY A 115 -8.79 2.56 4.02
N ASN A 116 -8.64 2.23 2.74
CA ASN A 116 -7.82 1.13 2.25
C ASN A 116 -6.32 1.50 2.25
N ALA A 117 -5.44 0.56 1.87
CA ALA A 117 -4.00 0.80 1.88
C ALA A 117 -3.58 1.97 0.99
N ALA A 118 -4.21 2.12 -0.18
CA ALA A 118 -3.95 3.21 -1.11
C ALA A 118 -4.34 4.58 -0.54
N GLU A 119 -5.45 4.66 0.19
CA GLU A 119 -5.90 5.89 0.84
C GLU A 119 -4.94 6.33 1.96
N VAL A 120 -4.47 5.38 2.78
CA VAL A 120 -3.44 5.64 3.80
C VAL A 120 -2.14 6.12 3.14
N TRP A 121 -1.69 5.43 2.09
CA TRP A 121 -0.46 5.79 1.38
C TRP A 121 -0.55 7.17 0.73
N LYS A 122 -1.69 7.45 0.08
CA LYS A 122 -1.97 8.74 -0.55
C LYS A 122 -1.99 9.88 0.46
N SER A 123 -2.65 9.73 1.61
CA SER A 123 -2.70 10.79 2.62
C SER A 123 -1.31 11.16 3.12
N LEU A 124 -0.43 10.17 3.31
CA LEU A 124 0.95 10.41 3.74
C LEU A 124 1.78 11.09 2.65
N LYS A 125 1.70 10.61 1.39
CA LYS A 125 2.41 11.25 0.27
C LYS A 125 1.98 12.70 0.07
N ASP A 126 0.67 12.96 0.07
CA ASP A 126 0.13 14.29 -0.18
C ASP A 126 0.61 15.32 0.87
N LEU A 127 0.86 14.86 2.11
CA LEU A 127 1.35 15.69 3.21
C LEU A 127 2.89 15.85 3.20
N TYR A 128 3.62 14.76 3.06
CA TYR A 128 5.06 14.75 3.31
C TYR A 128 5.94 14.89 2.07
N ASP A 129 5.46 14.58 0.86
CA ASP A 129 6.26 14.82 -0.35
C ASP A 129 6.51 16.33 -0.52
N LYS A 130 5.47 17.16 -0.38
CA LYS A 130 5.57 18.63 -0.45
C LYS A 130 6.44 19.22 0.66
N THR A 131 6.22 18.77 1.89
CA THR A 131 6.95 19.26 3.07
C THR A 131 8.44 18.93 2.96
N SER A 132 8.77 17.71 2.52
CA SER A 132 10.17 17.28 2.33
C SER A 132 10.86 18.05 1.20
N GLU A 133 10.16 18.33 0.11
CA GLU A 133 10.71 19.16 -0.98
C GLU A 133 11.01 20.59 -0.52
N LEU A 134 10.10 21.22 0.22
CA LEU A 134 10.32 22.56 0.79
C LEU A 134 11.49 22.58 1.77
N ALA A 135 11.58 21.58 2.65
CA ALA A 135 12.70 21.47 3.59
C ALA A 135 14.04 21.34 2.86
N ARG A 136 14.10 20.56 1.78
CA ARG A 136 15.31 20.43 0.95
C ARG A 136 15.69 21.76 0.29
N LEU A 137 14.74 22.47 -0.31
CA LEU A 137 15.00 23.76 -0.97
C LEU A 137 15.52 24.80 0.03
N HIS A 138 14.91 24.87 1.22
CA HIS A 138 15.36 25.80 2.25
C HIS A 138 16.77 25.47 2.76
N ALA A 139 17.10 24.18 2.93
CA ALA A 139 18.44 23.76 3.29
C ALA A 139 19.49 24.14 2.22
N GLU A 140 19.13 24.01 0.93
CA GLU A 140 20.00 24.42 -0.18
C GLU A 140 20.22 25.93 -0.24
N GLU A 141 19.18 26.73 0.00
CA GLU A 141 19.26 28.20 0.10
C GLU A 141 20.23 28.63 1.21
N GLN A 142 20.09 28.05 2.40
CA GLN A 142 20.96 28.34 3.55
C GLN A 142 22.42 28.01 3.23
N LEU A 143 22.68 26.84 2.64
CA LEU A 143 24.04 26.45 2.22
C LEU A 143 24.62 27.39 1.18
N ARG A 144 23.80 27.94 0.27
CA ARG A 144 24.25 28.96 -0.69
C ARG A 144 24.58 30.29 -0.01
N SER A 145 23.78 30.73 0.95
CA SER A 145 24.03 31.99 1.68
C SER A 145 25.31 31.98 2.52
N LEU A 146 25.79 30.79 2.93
CA LEU A 146 27.03 30.63 3.70
C LEU A 146 28.30 30.56 2.83
N ARG A 147 28.15 30.54 1.50
CA ARG A 147 29.28 30.52 0.54
C ARG A 147 29.63 31.91 -0.01
N LEU A 148 28.91 32.95 0.39
CA LEU A 148 29.13 34.37 0.07
C LEU A 148 29.68 35.10 1.30
#